data_AF-A0A9L0RTY1-F1
#
_entry.id   AF-A0A9L0RTY1-F1
#
_cell.length_a   1.000
_cell.length_b   1.000
_cell.length_c   1.000
_cell.angle_alpha   90.00
_cell.angle_beta   90.00
_cell.angle_gamma   90.00
#
_symmetry.space_group_name_H-M   'P 1'
#
loop_
_entity.id
_entity.type
_entity.pdbx_description
1 polymer ?
#
loop_
_entity_poly.entity_id
_entity_poly.type
_entity_poly.pdbx_seq_one_letter_code
_entity_poly.pdbx_strand_id
1 'polypeptide(L)'
;SEVQKKPCLAIRRATLNRSFTPVFLGSALKNKGVQPLLDAVLEYLPNPSEVPNYALLHQEDDSKEKTKILMNSKRDSSHPFVGLAFKLEKEVTMHSHS
;
A
#
# COMPACT_ATOMS: atom_id res chain seq x y z
N SER A 1 -19.23 -11.00 -24.82
CA SER A 1 -17.76 -11.01 -24.76
C SER A 1 -17.31 -9.74 -24.07
N GLU A 2 -16.95 -9.82 -22.79
CA GLU A 2 -16.39 -8.69 -22.04
C GLU A 2 -15.13 -8.20 -22.74
N VAL A 3 -15.19 -6.98 -23.27
CA VAL A 3 -13.99 -6.27 -23.71
C VAL A 3 -13.20 -5.98 -22.44
N GLN A 4 -12.20 -6.80 -22.15
CA GLN A 4 -11.16 -6.48 -21.17
C GLN A 4 -10.53 -5.15 -21.60
N LYS A 5 -11.00 -4.04 -21.00
CA LYS A 5 -10.43 -2.72 -21.21
C LYS A 5 -9.00 -2.78 -20.69
N LYS A 6 -8.03 -2.80 -21.61
CA LYS A 6 -6.61 -2.75 -21.24
C LYS A 6 -6.35 -1.38 -20.63
N PRO A 7 -5.75 -1.31 -19.42
CA PRO A 7 -5.43 -0.04 -18.80
C PRO A 7 -4.42 0.72 -19.66
N CYS A 8 -4.54 2.04 -19.69
CA CYS A 8 -3.58 2.87 -20.41
C CYS A 8 -2.23 2.85 -19.68
N LEU A 9 -1.27 2.08 -20.21
CA LEU A 9 0.07 1.91 -19.62
C LEU A 9 0.80 3.25 -19.42
N ALA A 10 0.54 4.23 -20.28
CA ALA A 10 1.11 5.57 -20.15
C ALA A 10 0.60 6.29 -18.89
N ILE A 11 -0.70 6.19 -18.59
CA ILE A 11 -1.30 6.77 -17.39
C ILE A 11 -0.74 6.07 -16.15
N ARG A 12 -0.72 4.72 -16.12
CA ARG A 12 -0.14 3.97 -15.00
C ARG A 12 1.30 4.39 -14.74
N ARG A 13 2.15 4.46 -15.77
CA ARG A 13 3.55 4.89 -15.63
C ARG A 13 3.66 6.31 -15.07
N ALA A 14 2.84 7.24 -15.53
CA ALA A 14 2.82 8.61 -15.04
C ALA A 14 2.35 8.71 -13.57
N THR A 15 1.37 7.88 -13.18
CA THR A 15 0.89 7.76 -11.80
C THR A 15 1.98 7.20 -10.87
N LEU A 16 2.67 6.13 -11.28
CA LEU A 16 3.76 5.52 -10.51
C LEU A 16 4.94 6.49 -10.31
N ASN A 17 5.24 7.29 -11.33
CA ASN A 17 6.27 8.33 -11.27
C ASN A 17 5.83 9.59 -10.51
N ARG A 18 4.58 9.63 -10.01
CA ARG A 18 3.97 10.80 -9.34
C ARG A 18 3.98 12.07 -10.20
N SER A 19 4.09 11.94 -11.52
CA SER A 19 4.05 13.06 -12.47
C SER A 19 2.63 13.40 -12.93
N PHE A 20 1.67 12.53 -12.62
CA PHE A 20 0.26 12.68 -12.95
C PHE A 20 -0.60 12.09 -11.83
N THR A 21 -1.70 12.76 -11.52
CA THR A 21 -2.67 12.30 -10.52
C THR A 21 -4.03 12.16 -11.19
N PRO A 22 -4.52 10.94 -11.47
CA PRO A 22 -5.83 10.75 -12.08
C PRO A 22 -6.95 11.19 -11.11
N VAL A 23 -7.89 11.98 -11.62
CA VAL A 23 -9.04 12.47 -10.86
C VAL A 23 -10.30 11.73 -11.32
N PHE A 24 -11.01 11.13 -10.37
CA PHE A 24 -12.27 10.43 -10.60
C PHE A 24 -13.42 11.17 -9.90
N LEU A 25 -14.63 11.04 -10.45
CA LEU A 25 -15.84 11.65 -9.91
C LEU A 25 -16.79 10.58 -9.37
N GLY A 26 -17.46 10.87 -8.27
CA GLY A 26 -18.39 9.94 -7.63
C GLY A 26 -19.06 10.53 -6.40
N SER A 27 -20.07 9.84 -5.88
CA SER A 27 -20.73 10.16 -4.62
C SER A 27 -20.85 8.88 -3.80
N ALA A 28 -20.06 8.80 -2.72
CA ALA A 28 -20.10 7.66 -1.81
C ALA A 28 -21.48 7.52 -1.15
N LEU A 29 -22.10 8.65 -0.74
CA LEU A 29 -23.41 8.66 -0.10
C LEU A 29 -24.53 8.06 -0.98
N LYS A 30 -24.45 8.26 -2.30
CA LYS A 30 -25.43 7.75 -3.26
C LYS A 30 -24.95 6.47 -3.97
N ASN A 31 -23.85 5.87 -3.52
CA ASN A 31 -23.23 4.68 -4.12
C ASN A 31 -22.91 4.82 -5.62
N LYS A 32 -22.53 6.02 -6.08
CA LYS A 32 -22.20 6.29 -7.49
C LYS A 32 -20.69 6.42 -7.67
N GLY A 33 -20.13 5.74 -8.67
CA GLY A 33 -18.71 5.82 -9.01
C GLY A 33 -17.79 4.93 -8.17
N VAL A 34 -18.33 4.07 -7.30
CA VAL A 34 -17.54 3.16 -6.46
C VAL A 34 -16.83 2.09 -7.30
N GLN A 35 -17.55 1.41 -8.19
CA GLN A 35 -16.96 0.36 -9.03
C GLN A 35 -15.85 0.91 -9.95
N PRO A 36 -16.05 2.01 -10.71
CA PRO A 36 -14.97 2.59 -11.52
C PRO A 36 -13.76 3.03 -10.69
N LEU A 37 -13.95 3.48 -9.45
CA LEU A 37 -12.86 3.84 -8.55
C LEU A 37 -12.06 2.61 -8.10
N LEU A 38 -12.75 1.51 -7.77
CA LEU A 38 -12.10 0.24 -7.40
C LEU A 38 -11.33 -0.36 -8.58
N ASP A 39 -11.90 -0.31 -9.79
CA ASP A 39 -11.22 -0.74 -11.01
C ASP A 39 -9.96 0.10 -11.25
N ALA A 40 -10.06 1.43 -11.12
CA ALA A 40 -8.92 2.33 -11.24
C ALA A 40 -7.81 2.08 -10.21
N VAL A 41 -8.16 1.65 -8.98
CA VAL A 41 -7.18 1.25 -7.98
C VAL A 41 -6.36 0.07 -8.47
N LEU A 42 -7.01 -0.97 -9.00
CA LEU A 42 -6.32 -2.15 -9.54
C LEU A 42 -5.49 -1.80 -10.78
N GLU A 43 -6.00 -0.91 -11.63
CA GLU A 43 -5.35 -0.52 -12.89
C GLU A 43 -4.14 0.42 -12.71
N TYR A 44 -4.22 1.39 -11.80
CA TYR A 44 -3.25 2.49 -11.73
C TYR A 44 -2.36 2.48 -10.48
N LEU A 45 -2.77 1.85 -9.38
CA LEU A 45 -1.92 1.80 -8.18
C LEU A 45 -0.88 0.68 -8.25
N PRO A 46 0.29 0.87 -7.61
CA PRO A 46 1.31 -0.16 -7.59
C PRO A 46 0.90 -1.34 -6.73
N ASN A 47 1.35 -2.53 -7.11
CA ASN A 47 1.37 -3.66 -6.21
C ASN A 47 2.60 -3.60 -5.29
N PRO A 48 2.58 -4.28 -4.12
CA PRO A 48 3.69 -4.21 -3.15
C PRO A 48 5.06 -4.64 -3.69
N SER A 49 5.11 -5.39 -4.78
CA SER A 49 6.35 -5.87 -5.39
C SER A 49 6.95 -4.89 -6.41
N GLU A 50 6.20 -3.91 -6.87
CA GLU A 50 6.64 -2.89 -7.84
C GLU A 50 7.36 -1.70 -7.19
N VAL A 51 7.18 -1.51 -5.87
CA VAL A 51 7.78 -0.40 -5.14
C VAL A 51 8.96 -0.92 -4.31
N PRO A 52 10.15 -0.30 -4.40
CA PRO A 52 11.27 -0.64 -3.53
C PRO A 52 10.92 -0.27 -2.08
N ASN A 53 10.82 -1.29 -1.22
CA ASN A 53 10.57 -1.13 0.20
C ASN A 53 11.90 -1.16 0.96
N TYR A 54 12.06 -0.23 1.92
CA TYR A 54 13.28 -0.14 2.72
C TYR A 54 12.98 -0.34 4.19
N ALA A 55 13.71 -1.24 4.84
CA ALA A 55 13.76 -1.28 6.30
C ALA A 55 14.77 -0.27 6.84
N LEU A 56 14.45 0.26 8.02
CA LEU A 56 15.34 1.10 8.79
C LEU A 56 15.95 0.26 9.90
N LEU A 57 17.28 0.13 9.90
CA LEU A 57 18.00 -0.37 11.07
C LEU A 57 18.03 0.73 12.12
N HIS A 58 17.36 0.51 13.26
CA HIS A 58 17.71 1.22 14.48
C HIS A 58 18.94 0.53 15.07
N GLN A 59 20.07 1.22 15.07
CA GLN A 59 21.21 0.85 15.91
C GLN A 59 20.97 1.49 17.29
N GLU A 60 21.25 0.76 18.37
CA GLU A 60 21.06 1.24 19.74
C GLU A 60 21.97 2.43 20.09
N ASP A 61 23.02 2.66 19.30
CA ASP A 61 23.88 3.84 19.39
C ASP A 61 23.29 4.99 18.56
N ASP A 62 22.76 6.02 19.24
CA ASP A 62 22.22 7.28 18.68
C ASP A 62 23.21 8.08 17.80
N SER A 63 24.45 7.61 17.63
CA SER A 63 25.54 8.29 16.91
C SER A 63 25.77 7.83 15.47
N LYS A 64 25.13 6.74 15.02
CA LYS A 64 25.34 6.18 13.67
C LYS A 64 24.17 6.41 12.74
N GLU A 65 24.47 6.74 11.48
CA GLU A 65 23.48 6.98 10.44
C GLU A 65 22.49 5.82 10.29
N LYS A 66 21.20 6.15 10.20
CA LYS A 66 20.12 5.18 9.93
C LYS A 66 20.36 4.50 8.59
N THR A 67 20.83 3.26 8.64
CA THR A 67 21.11 2.47 7.42
C THR A 67 19.80 1.97 6.83
N LYS A 68 19.59 2.24 5.53
CA LYS A 68 18.45 1.73 4.76
C LYS A 68 18.81 0.38 4.15
N ILE A 69 18.07 -0.67 4.49
CA ILE A 69 18.19 -1.98 3.83
C ILE A 69 17.07 -2.11 2.80
N LEU A 70 17.43 -2.42 1.56
CA LEU A 70 16.44 -2.76 0.53
C LEU A 70 15.83 -4.15 0.82
N MET A 71 14.51 -4.21 0.91
CA MET A 71 13.77 -5.44 1.21
C MET A 71 13.46 -6.25 -0.04
N ASN A 72 13.38 -7.57 0.13
CA ASN A 72 12.93 -8.49 -0.91
C ASN A 72 11.40 -8.61 -0.88
N SER A 73 10.75 -8.48 -2.04
CA SER A 73 9.29 -8.58 -2.19
C SER A 73 8.77 -10.01 -2.40
N LYS A 74 9.66 -11.01 -2.46
CA LYS A 74 9.28 -12.42 -2.55
C LYS A 74 8.55 -12.86 -1.28
N ARG A 75 7.44 -13.58 -1.47
CA ARG A 75 6.59 -14.12 -0.41
C ARG A 75 6.93 -15.59 -0.16
N ASP A 76 8.14 -15.84 0.29
CA ASP A 76 8.63 -17.18 0.65
C ASP A 76 9.31 -17.16 2.02
N SER A 77 9.60 -18.35 2.56
CA SER A 77 10.27 -18.51 3.86
C SER A 77 11.79 -18.45 3.77
N SER A 78 12.37 -18.01 2.65
CA SER A 78 13.83 -18.01 2.46
C SER A 78 14.54 -16.86 3.17
N HIS A 79 13.81 -15.83 3.61
CA HIS A 79 14.33 -14.66 4.31
C HIS A 79 13.70 -14.52 5.70
N PRO A 80 14.40 -13.91 6.68
CA PRO A 80 13.84 -13.67 8.01
C PRO A 80 12.66 -12.68 7.97
N PHE A 81 11.68 -12.90 8.85
CA PHE A 81 10.51 -12.04 8.98
C PHE A 81 10.86 -10.67 9.56
N VAL A 82 10.34 -9.60 8.94
CA VAL A 82 10.46 -8.22 9.43
C VAL A 82 9.10 -7.55 9.36
N GLY A 83 8.65 -6.96 10.47
CA GLY A 83 7.37 -6.26 10.58
C GLY A 83 7.53 -4.89 11.22
N LEU A 84 6.83 -3.89 10.68
CA LEU A 84 6.77 -2.54 11.23
C LEU A 84 5.39 -2.31 11.87
N ALA A 85 5.36 -2.15 13.20
CA ALA A 85 4.16 -1.73 13.88
C ALA A 85 3.96 -0.20 13.70
N PHE A 86 2.79 0.20 13.20
CA PHE A 86 2.46 1.62 12.97
C PHE A 86 1.20 2.10 13.72
N LYS A 87 0.38 1.16 14.21
CA LYS A 87 -0.88 1.43 14.90
C LYS A 87 -1.02 0.50 16.10
N LEU A 88 -1.41 1.06 17.25
CA LEU A 88 -1.76 0.33 18.46
C LEU A 88 -3.24 0.56 18.71
N GLU A 89 -3.95 -0.53 19.01
CA GLU A 89 -5.35 -0.51 19.41
C GLU A 89 -5.46 -1.39 20.67
N LYS A 90 -6.13 -0.89 21.70
CA LYS A 90 -6.33 -1.63 22.95
C LYS A 90 -7.79 -2.05 23.03
N GLU A 91 -8.01 -3.36 23.12
CA GLU A 91 -9.33 -3.89 23.44
C GLU A 91 -9.60 -3.69 24.93
N VAL A 92 -10.72 -3.04 25.27
CA VAL A 92 -11.19 -2.92 26.66
C VAL A 92 -12.30 -3.94 26.85
N THR A 93 -11.95 -5.10 27.40
CA THR A 93 -12.93 -6.08 27.84
C THR A 93 -13.65 -5.53 29.06
N MET A 94 -14.89 -5.04 28.89
CA MET A 94 -15.79 -4.78 30.00
C MET A 94 -16.17 -6.11 30.62
N HIS A 95 -15.49 -6.53 31.70
CA HIS A 95 -16.04 -7.54 32.59
C HIS A 95 -17.24 -6.90 33.30
N SER A 96 -18.42 -7.12 32.73
CA SER A 96 -19.71 -6.87 33.37
C SER A 96 -19.69 -7.51 34.76
N HIS A 97 -19.54 -6.68 35.79
CA HIS A 97 -19.83 -7.10 37.14
C HIS A 97 -21.34 -7.37 37.20
N SER A 98 -21.69 -8.66 37.32
CA SER A 98 -22.98 -9.10 37.86
C SER A 98 -23.07 -8.75 39.33
#